data_AF-A0A4S0V1M0-F1
#
_entry.id   AF-A0A4S0V1M0-F1
#
_cell.length_a   1.000
_cell.length_b   1.000
_cell.length_c   1.000
_cell.angle_alpha   90.00
_cell.angle_beta   90.00
_cell.angle_gamma   90.00
#
_symmetry.space_group_name_H-M   'P 1'
#
loop_
_entity.id
_entity.type
_entity.pdbx_description
1 polymer ?
#
loop_
_entity_poly.entity_id
_entity_poly.type
_entity_poly.pdbx_seq_one_letter_code
_entity_poly.pdbx_strand_id
1 'polypeptide(L)'
;GLQPRLWIDAVSHVAMGRDRRTFRFLKDTRIGRVMLAESTDMRPVADAVTRYVAERVVERQRMMEGSVESAVPGLHRAGVLEAEPPLQSAKRRNGWTTFFSGLGLITAGALVGLAVSLLLFWDCIA
;
A
#
# COMPACT_ATOMS: atom_id res chain seq x y z
N GLY A 1 -0.85 -25.26 34.35
CA GLY A 1 -0.08 -24.04 34.03
C GLY A 1 -0.87 -23.19 33.07
N LEU A 2 -0.81 -21.86 33.21
CA LEU A 2 -1.45 -20.93 32.28
C LEU A 2 -0.87 -21.12 30.87
N GLN A 3 -1.71 -21.05 29.83
CA GLN A 3 -1.21 -21.08 28.45
C GLN A 3 -0.36 -19.83 28.21
N PRO A 4 0.84 -19.95 27.59
CA PRO A 4 1.66 -18.79 27.28
C PRO A 4 0.93 -17.89 26.28
N ARG A 5 0.93 -16.59 26.56
CA ARG A 5 0.28 -15.55 25.75
C ARG A 5 1.25 -14.40 25.51
N LEU A 6 1.36 -13.98 24.26
CA LEU A 6 2.03 -12.75 23.84
C LEU A 6 0.96 -11.71 23.50
N TRP A 7 0.84 -10.68 24.32
CA TRP A 7 -0.09 -9.58 24.06
C TRP A 7 0.50 -8.65 23.00
N ILE A 8 -0.29 -8.32 21.98
CA ILE A 8 0.10 -7.43 20.88
C ILE A 8 -0.46 -6.03 21.14
N ASP A 9 -1.71 -5.95 21.58
CA ASP A 9 -2.35 -4.74 22.07
C ASP A 9 -3.31 -5.08 23.22
N ALA A 10 -4.14 -4.11 23.63
CA ALA A 10 -5.08 -4.29 24.73
C ALA A 10 -6.17 -5.35 24.48
N VAL A 11 -6.43 -5.72 23.23
CA VAL A 11 -7.54 -6.62 22.85
C VAL A 11 -7.10 -7.82 22.01
N SER A 12 -5.84 -7.90 21.61
CA SER A 12 -5.32 -8.95 20.74
C SER A 12 -4.05 -9.56 21.30
N HIS A 13 -3.95 -10.88 21.16
CA HIS A 13 -2.83 -11.65 21.66
C HIS A 13 -2.64 -12.92 20.83
N VAL A 14 -1.40 -13.41 20.82
CA VAL A 14 -1.07 -14.74 20.32
C VAL A 14 -1.06 -15.70 21.51
N ALA A 15 -1.84 -16.77 21.44
CA ALA A 15 -1.83 -17.86 22.41
C ALA A 15 -1.28 -19.13 21.76
N MET A 16 -0.54 -19.93 22.52
CA MET A 16 -0.24 -21.30 22.10
C MET A 16 -1.36 -22.26 22.52
N GLY A 17 -1.66 -23.20 21.64
CA GLY A 17 -2.48 -24.37 21.92
C GLY A 17 -1.91 -25.20 23.07
N ARG A 18 -2.72 -26.14 23.59
CA ARG A 18 -2.30 -27.01 24.69
C ARG A 18 -1.07 -27.86 24.33
N ASP A 19 -0.93 -28.19 23.05
CA ASP A 19 0.17 -28.95 22.48
C ASP A 19 1.47 -28.15 22.32
N ARG A 20 1.46 -26.84 22.57
CA ARG A 20 2.57 -25.89 22.32
C ARG A 20 3.08 -25.88 20.87
N ARG A 21 2.30 -26.39 19.92
CA ARG A 21 2.65 -26.44 18.50
C ARG A 21 1.79 -25.51 17.69
N THR A 22 0.56 -25.30 18.13
CA THR A 22 -0.40 -24.49 17.40
C THR A 22 -0.38 -23.06 17.92
N PHE A 23 -0.05 -22.10 17.07
CA PHE A 23 -0.11 -20.68 17.37
C PHE A 23 -1.44 -20.11 16.88
N ARG A 24 -2.14 -19.38 17.75
CA ARG A 24 -3.43 -18.77 17.44
C ARG A 24 -3.37 -17.29 17.74
N PHE A 25 -3.59 -16.47 16.72
CA PHE A 25 -3.76 -15.04 16.88
C PHE A 25 -5.24 -14.72 17.09
N LEU A 26 -5.54 -14.15 18.26
CA LEU A 26 -6.89 -13.96 18.77
C LEU A 26 -7.12 -12.48 19.05
N LYS A 27 -8.31 -12.00 18.75
CA LYS A 27 -8.78 -10.65 19.06
C LYS A 27 -10.10 -10.73 19.80
N ASP A 28 -10.13 -10.15 20.98
CA ASP A 28 -11.34 -9.99 21.78
C ASP A 28 -12.17 -8.84 21.20
N THR A 29 -13.45 -9.13 20.98
CA THR A 29 -14.44 -8.17 20.48
C THR A 29 -15.66 -8.19 21.41
N ARG A 30 -16.58 -7.23 21.23
CA ARG A 30 -17.80 -7.18 22.05
C ARG A 30 -18.67 -8.43 21.91
N ILE A 31 -18.63 -9.10 20.75
CA ILE A 31 -19.44 -10.29 20.45
C ILE A 31 -18.70 -11.57 20.89
N GLY A 32 -17.48 -11.44 21.41
CA GLY A 32 -16.63 -12.54 21.83
C GLY A 32 -15.28 -12.52 21.14
N ARG A 33 -14.55 -13.63 21.25
CA ARG A 33 -13.19 -13.76 20.71
C ARG A 33 -13.22 -14.25 19.27
N VAL A 34 -12.57 -13.51 18.38
CA VAL A 34 -12.37 -13.86 16.98
C VAL A 34 -10.94 -14.37 16.78
N MET A 35 -10.78 -15.44 16.02
CA MET A 35 -9.48 -15.93 15.59
C MET A 35 -9.11 -15.33 14.25
N LEU A 36 -8.00 -14.59 14.22
CA LEU A 36 -7.52 -13.91 13.02
C LEU A 36 -6.60 -14.80 12.19
N ALA A 37 -5.84 -15.68 12.84
CA ALA A 37 -4.99 -16.68 12.19
C ALA A 37 -4.72 -17.86 13.13
N GLU A 38 -4.56 -19.06 12.57
CA GLU A 38 -4.11 -20.27 13.26
C GLU A 38 -3.15 -21.04 12.36
N SER A 39 -2.03 -21.48 12.92
CA SER A 39 -1.03 -22.27 12.20
C SER A 39 -0.13 -23.01 13.19
N THR A 40 0.42 -24.15 12.76
CA THR A 40 1.49 -24.85 13.49
C THR A 40 2.89 -24.28 13.22
N ASP A 41 3.07 -23.58 12.09
CA ASP A 41 4.25 -22.76 11.82
C ASP A 41 4.05 -21.36 12.39
N MET A 42 5.10 -20.77 12.94
CA MET A 42 5.14 -19.42 13.49
C MET A 42 5.04 -18.34 12.40
N ARG A 43 5.64 -18.57 11.22
CA ARG A 43 5.76 -17.53 10.17
C ARG A 43 4.40 -16.96 9.72
N PRO A 44 3.39 -17.77 9.38
CA PRO A 44 2.08 -17.25 8.96
C PRO A 44 1.39 -16.42 10.04
N VAL A 45 1.57 -16.77 11.32
CA VAL A 45 0.99 -16.03 12.44
C VAL A 45 1.73 -14.70 12.65
N ALA A 46 3.05 -14.68 12.52
CA ALA A 46 3.84 -13.46 12.59
C ALA A 46 3.49 -12.49 11.45
N ASP A 47 3.26 -12.99 10.24
CA ASP A 47 2.82 -12.18 9.10
C ASP A 47 1.42 -11.60 9.34
N ALA A 48 0.50 -12.38 9.91
CA ALA A 48 -0.84 -11.92 10.28
C ALA A 48 -0.80 -10.83 11.36
N VAL A 49 0.07 -11.00 12.37
CA VAL A 49 0.31 -9.98 13.41
C VAL A 49 0.88 -8.70 12.79
N THR A 50 1.89 -8.82 11.92
CA THR A 50 2.52 -7.68 11.23
C THR A 50 1.48 -6.89 10.44
N ARG A 51 0.64 -7.60 9.67
CA ARG A 51 -0.44 -6.97 8.90
C ARG A 51 -1.44 -6.27 9.79
N TYR A 52 -1.88 -6.93 10.86
CA TYR A 52 -2.83 -6.36 11.82
C TYR A 52 -2.28 -5.07 12.44
N VAL A 53 -1.02 -5.06 12.89
CA VAL A 53 -0.39 -3.88 13.49
C VAL A 53 -0.27 -2.76 12.45
N ALA A 54 0.14 -3.08 11.22
CA ALA A 54 0.24 -2.09 10.15
C ALA A 54 -1.11 -1.41 9.86
N GLU A 55 -2.17 -2.21 9.68
CA GLU A 55 -3.54 -1.70 9.50
C GLU A 55 -3.96 -0.82 10.67
N ARG A 56 -3.66 -1.25 11.90
CA ARG A 56 -4.07 -0.53 13.10
C ARG A 56 -3.32 0.78 13.34
N VAL A 57 -2.05 0.83 12.97
CA VAL A 57 -1.28 2.09 12.98
C VAL A 57 -1.87 3.07 11.96
N VAL A 58 -2.18 2.61 10.75
CA VAL A 58 -2.78 3.47 9.72
C VAL A 58 -4.17 3.97 10.13
N GLU A 59 -5.03 3.09 10.68
CA GLU A 59 -6.33 3.50 11.23
C GLU A 59 -6.18 4.56 12.31
N ARG A 60 -5.25 4.35 13.25
CA ARG A 60 -4.98 5.30 14.34
C ARG A 60 -4.51 6.65 13.81
N GLN A 61 -3.60 6.67 12.84
CA GLN A 61 -3.14 7.93 12.23
C GLN A 61 -4.29 8.64 11.52
N ARG A 62 -5.11 7.94 10.73
CA ARG A 62 -6.29 8.54 10.07
C ARG A 62 -7.30 9.12 11.05
N MET A 63 -7.51 8.47 12.20
CA MET A 63 -8.39 9.01 13.26
C MET A 63 -7.79 10.27 13.91
N MET A 64 -6.46 10.33 14.06
CA MET A 64 -5.76 11.46 14.66
C MET A 64 -5.63 12.65 13.70
N GLU A 65 -5.35 12.38 12.43
CA GLU A 65 -5.27 13.38 11.36
C GLU A 65 -6.63 14.02 11.09
N GLY A 66 -7.71 13.36 11.53
CA GLY A 66 -9.08 13.80 11.29
C GLY A 66 -9.39 13.64 9.81
N SER A 67 -10.19 12.65 9.45
CA SER A 67 -10.95 12.81 8.21
C SER A 67 -11.81 14.06 8.40
N VAL A 68 -11.38 15.15 7.78
CA VAL A 68 -12.25 16.15 7.17
C VAL A 68 -13.22 15.35 6.32
N GLU A 69 -14.27 14.82 6.95
CA GLU A 69 -15.44 14.42 6.23
C GLU A 69 -15.91 15.69 5.53
N SER A 70 -15.82 15.61 4.21
CA SER A 70 -16.35 16.56 3.25
C SER A 70 -17.80 16.87 3.62
N ALA A 71 -18.01 17.90 4.44
CA ALA A 71 -19.32 18.43 4.79
C ALA A 71 -19.92 19.30 3.67
N VAL A 72 -19.37 19.27 2.45
CA VAL A 72 -19.91 20.03 1.31
C VAL A 72 -19.99 19.12 0.08
N PRO A 73 -21.17 18.56 -0.26
CA PRO A 73 -21.37 17.97 -1.58
C PRO A 73 -21.41 19.12 -2.59
N GLY A 74 -20.33 19.32 -3.35
CA GLY A 74 -20.38 20.16 -4.55
C GLY A 74 -19.24 21.15 -4.81
N LEU A 75 -18.24 21.29 -3.93
CA LEU A 75 -17.07 22.10 -4.29
C LEU A 75 -16.04 21.23 -5.01
N HIS A 76 -16.02 21.36 -6.34
CA HIS A 76 -14.89 20.97 -7.16
C HIS A 76 -13.59 21.37 -6.47
N ARG A 77 -12.77 20.39 -6.09
CA ARG A 77 -11.40 20.59 -5.66
C ARG A 77 -10.65 21.24 -6.82
N ALA A 78 -10.58 22.57 -6.82
CA ALA A 78 -9.67 23.33 -7.65
C ALA A 78 -8.25 22.81 -7.37
N GLY A 79 -7.54 22.48 -8.44
CA GLY A 79 -6.22 21.87 -8.38
C GLY A 79 -5.24 22.74 -7.58
N VAL A 80 -4.89 22.27 -6.40
CA VAL A 80 -3.68 22.72 -5.71
C VAL A 80 -2.52 22.00 -6.41
N LEU A 81 -1.88 22.71 -7.33
CA LEU A 81 -0.49 22.47 -7.71
C LEU A 81 0.36 22.74 -6.46
N GLU A 82 1.32 21.88 -6.18
CA GLU A 82 2.22 21.90 -5.02
C GLU A 82 1.65 21.43 -3.67
N ALA A 83 1.67 20.10 -3.51
CA ALA A 83 2.39 19.46 -2.41
C ALA A 83 2.68 18.02 -2.83
N GLU A 84 3.95 17.64 -3.02
CA GLU A 84 4.30 16.21 -2.93
C GLU A 84 3.92 15.74 -1.52
N PRO A 85 3.03 14.73 -1.37
CA PRO A 85 3.43 13.31 -1.22
C PRO A 85 2.31 12.36 -1.78
N PRO A 86 2.33 11.01 -1.66
CA PRO A 86 3.15 10.16 -0.81
C PRO A 86 3.79 8.94 -1.49
N LEU A 87 4.75 8.35 -0.78
CA LEU A 87 5.22 6.98 -0.97
C LEU A 87 4.04 6.00 -0.87
N GLN A 88 3.36 5.78 -1.99
CA GLN A 88 2.37 4.73 -2.17
C GLN A 88 3.10 3.41 -2.49
N SER A 89 3.44 2.68 -1.43
CA SER A 89 3.74 1.25 -1.57
C SER A 89 2.42 0.48 -1.65
N ALA A 90 2.33 -0.40 -2.64
CA ALA A 90 1.33 -1.46 -2.86
C ALA A 90 -0.04 -1.06 -3.42
N LYS A 91 -0.05 -0.54 -4.65
CA LYS A 91 -0.91 -1.16 -5.68
C LYS A 91 0.01 -1.81 -6.70
N ARG A 92 -0.03 -3.14 -6.80
CA ARG A 92 0.63 -3.95 -7.83
C ARG A 92 0.04 -3.56 -9.20
N ARG A 93 0.40 -2.40 -9.74
CA ARG A 93 -0.03 -1.90 -11.04
C ARG A 93 1.08 -2.18 -12.04
N ASN A 94 0.92 -3.32 -12.69
CA ASN A 94 1.52 -3.78 -13.94
C ASN A 94 2.79 -3.03 -14.39
N GLY A 95 3.97 -3.54 -14.02
CA GLY A 95 5.28 -2.98 -14.41
C GLY A 95 5.48 -2.85 -15.93
N TRP A 96 4.64 -3.49 -16.73
CA TRP A 96 4.67 -3.40 -18.19
C TRP A 96 4.36 -2.00 -18.73
N THR A 97 3.54 -1.20 -18.04
CA THR A 97 3.21 0.18 -18.49
C THR A 97 4.37 1.15 -18.29
N THR A 98 5.24 0.90 -17.31
CA THR A 98 6.44 1.72 -17.09
C THR A 98 7.46 1.48 -18.20
N PHE A 99 7.62 0.22 -18.63
CA PHE A 99 8.46 -0.16 -19.77
C PHE A 99 7.98 0.48 -21.09
N PHE A 100 6.66 0.48 -21.37
CA PHE A 100 6.14 1.13 -22.59
C PHE A 100 6.15 2.66 -22.54
N SER A 101 6.04 3.28 -21.36
CA SER A 101 6.13 4.75 -21.26
C SER A 101 7.53 5.26 -21.59
N GLY A 102 8.58 4.53 -21.18
CA GLY A 102 9.96 4.85 -21.53
C GLY A 102 10.22 4.70 -23.03
N LEU A 103 9.74 3.62 -23.63
CA LEU A 103 9.89 3.39 -25.08
C LEU A 103 9.17 4.45 -25.93
N GLY A 104 7.99 4.91 -25.49
CA GLY A 104 7.22 5.95 -26.19
C GLY A 104 7.91 7.32 -26.22
N LEU A 105 8.60 7.71 -25.13
CA LEU A 105 9.39 8.94 -25.09
C LEU A 105 10.59 8.88 -26.02
N ILE A 106 11.25 7.73 -26.13
CA ILE A 106 12.42 7.53 -27.00
C ILE A 106 12.01 7.57 -28.48
N THR A 107 10.92 6.90 -28.86
CA THR A 107 10.44 6.92 -30.26
C THR A 107 9.91 8.30 -30.66
N ALA A 108 9.21 9.01 -29.77
CA ALA A 108 8.77 10.38 -30.04
C ALA A 108 9.95 11.33 -30.24
N GLY A 109 10.98 11.26 -29.39
CA GLY A 109 12.19 12.08 -29.53
C GLY A 109 12.97 11.78 -30.82
N ALA A 110 13.09 10.50 -31.18
CA ALA A 110 13.78 10.09 -32.41
C ALA A 110 13.06 10.59 -33.67
N LEU A 111 11.72 10.53 -33.72
CA LEU A 111 10.94 11.01 -34.86
C LEU A 111 11.02 12.53 -35.03
N VAL A 112 10.97 13.29 -33.93
CA VAL A 112 11.12 14.74 -33.96
C VAL A 112 12.52 15.13 -34.43
N GLY A 113 13.56 14.48 -33.91
CA GLY A 113 14.94 14.73 -34.34
C GLY A 113 15.16 14.43 -35.83
N LEU A 114 14.58 13.33 -36.33
CA LEU A 114 14.67 12.94 -37.75
C LEU A 114 13.93 13.95 -38.64
N ALA A 115 12.73 14.40 -38.25
CA ALA A 115 11.98 15.42 -38.99
C ALA A 115 12.72 16.76 -39.07
N VAL A 116 13.31 17.22 -37.96
CA VAL A 116 14.12 18.45 -37.92
C VAL A 116 15.37 18.31 -38.80
N SER A 117 16.04 17.16 -38.75
CA SER A 117 17.21 16.90 -39.59
C SER A 117 16.87 16.89 -41.08
N LEU A 118 15.72 16.36 -41.48
CA LEU A 118 15.27 16.37 -42.87
C LEU A 118 14.90 17.77 -43.36
N LEU A 119 14.26 18.59 -42.52
CA LEU A 119 13.95 19.99 -42.84
C LEU A 119 15.23 20.80 -43.07
N LEU A 120 16.19 20.71 -42.14
CA LEU A 120 17.48 21.42 -42.26
C LEU A 120 18.31 20.92 -43.45
N PHE A 121 18.23 19.64 -43.78
CA PHE A 121 18.93 19.08 -44.93
C PHE A 121 18.28 19.49 -46.26
N TRP A 122 16.96 19.68 -46.29
CA TRP A 122 16.24 20.15 -47.48
C TRP A 122 16.54 21.62 -47.79
N ASP A 123 16.71 22.46 -46.77
CA ASP A 123 17.12 23.86 -46.92
C ASP A 123 18.55 24.02 -47.49
N CYS A 124 19.36 22.96 -47.49
CA CYS A 124 20.73 22.96 -48.01
C CYS A 124 20.82 22.52 -49.48
N ILE A 125 19.73 22.00 -50.05
CA ILE A 125 19.68 21.45 -51.43
C ILE A 125 18.84 22.34 -52.38
N ALA A 126 18.05 23.29 -51.86
CA ALA A 126 17.36 24.33 -52.64
C ALA A 126 18.26 25.55 -52.90
#